data_AF-A0A1A8XRM2-F1
#
_entry.id   AF-A0A1A8XRM2-F1
#
_cell.length_a   1.000
_cell.length_b   1.000
_cell.length_c   1.000
_cell.angle_alpha   90.00
_cell.angle_beta   90.00
_cell.angle_gamma   90.00
#
_symmetry.space_group_name_H-M   'P 1'
#
loop_
_entity.id
_entity.type
_entity.pdbx_description
1 polymer ?
#
loop_
_entity_poly.entity_id
_entity_poly.type
_entity_poly.pdbx_seq_one_letter_code
_entity_poly.pdbx_strand_id
1 'polypeptide(L)'
;MILNIFRLRENKVSKDRPRIGIDGLALPILPPERDARVWARMVRVMFFTPGFVALLLIKAGEPASFGIAVELLILSCATAVVAGLFVGSQSDGAGADHSSRVSLWSGSLVLELMSVVPFLCAVPPLFHELAHSKLLHAAAPGAIDVTLGASELLPAMAVLPFMLYQLAGFGTLHYIVSKTTNMIINLAALGLIIAAYVANRLASYDHERMLVGLLVVIMATTVFYGVLKLKRMQETYDANCPLKEPSPPKEAKPAEGAKVA
;
A
#
# COMPACT_ATOMS: atom_id res chain seq x y z
N MET A 1 -7.01 42.69 -40.43
CA MET A 1 -7.29 42.54 -38.98
C MET A 1 -8.36 41.45 -38.79
N ILE A 2 -8.35 40.25 -39.38
CA ILE A 2 -7.39 39.16 -39.60
C ILE A 2 -6.79 38.59 -38.30
N LEU A 3 -7.53 37.63 -37.74
CA LEU A 3 -7.13 36.23 -37.53
C LEU A 3 -5.76 35.93 -36.90
N ASN A 4 -5.76 35.08 -35.86
CA ASN A 4 -4.63 34.33 -35.24
C ASN A 4 -4.11 34.78 -33.86
N ILE A 5 -4.99 35.03 -32.89
CA ILE A 5 -4.59 35.04 -31.45
C ILE A 5 -4.99 33.75 -30.70
N PHE A 6 -5.66 32.79 -31.35
CA PHE A 6 -6.11 31.54 -30.72
C PHE A 6 -5.29 30.28 -31.09
N ARG A 7 -3.98 30.44 -31.38
CA ARG A 7 -3.13 29.30 -31.77
C ARG A 7 -1.83 29.14 -30.99
N LEU A 8 -1.81 29.52 -29.72
CA LEU A 8 -0.89 28.91 -28.76
C LEU A 8 -1.56 27.66 -28.18
N ARG A 9 -1.70 26.65 -29.05
CA ARG A 9 -1.76 25.27 -28.61
C ARG A 9 -0.45 25.05 -27.88
N GLU A 10 -0.49 25.10 -26.54
CA GLU A 10 0.49 24.44 -25.70
C GLU A 10 0.69 23.05 -26.31
N ASN A 11 1.80 22.86 -27.05
CA ASN A 11 2.29 21.53 -27.33
C ASN A 11 2.81 20.99 -26.00
N LYS A 12 1.87 20.59 -25.12
CA LYS A 12 2.12 19.54 -24.14
C LYS A 12 2.46 18.32 -24.98
N VAL A 13 3.75 18.16 -25.26
CA VAL A 13 4.37 16.88 -25.57
C VAL A 13 3.74 15.87 -24.64
N SER A 14 3.10 14.85 -25.19
CA SER A 14 2.30 13.90 -24.43
C SER A 14 3.10 13.46 -23.18
N LYS A 15 2.54 13.74 -22.00
CA LYS A 15 3.07 13.27 -20.72
C LYS A 15 2.91 11.74 -20.59
N ASP A 16 2.27 11.10 -21.56
CA ASP A 16 2.04 9.68 -21.54
C ASP A 16 3.32 8.93 -21.89
N ARG A 17 3.62 7.94 -21.05
CA ARG A 17 4.67 6.96 -21.32
C ARG A 17 4.41 6.30 -22.68
N PRO A 18 5.45 6.15 -23.53
CA PRO A 18 5.36 5.34 -24.75
C PRO A 18 4.71 3.99 -24.48
N ARG A 19 3.80 3.58 -25.37
CA ARG A 19 3.08 2.30 -25.29
C ARG A 19 3.58 1.28 -26.31
N ILE A 20 4.33 1.74 -27.31
CA ILE A 20 4.90 0.92 -28.38
C ILE A 20 6.42 1.11 -28.32
N GLY A 21 7.16 0.01 -28.35
CA GLY A 21 8.60 -0.02 -28.31
C GLY A 21 9.23 0.26 -29.67
N ILE A 22 10.56 0.38 -29.68
CA ILE A 22 11.36 0.51 -30.91
C ILE A 22 11.24 -0.70 -31.85
N ASP A 23 10.86 -1.85 -31.30
CA ASP A 23 10.60 -3.11 -31.99
C ASP A 23 9.18 -3.20 -32.59
N GLY A 24 8.34 -2.18 -32.36
CA GLY A 24 6.94 -2.17 -32.79
C GLY A 24 6.00 -3.00 -31.91
N LEU A 25 6.50 -3.62 -30.83
CA LEU A 25 5.69 -4.38 -29.87
C LEU A 25 5.15 -3.50 -28.74
N ALA A 26 4.12 -3.98 -28.05
CA ALA A 26 3.54 -3.26 -26.92
C ALA A 26 4.49 -3.30 -25.70
N LEU A 27 4.76 -2.13 -25.12
CA LEU A 27 5.56 -2.00 -23.91
C LEU A 27 4.75 -2.43 -22.67
N PRO A 28 5.41 -2.95 -21.62
CA PRO A 28 4.73 -3.26 -20.37
C PRO A 28 4.11 -2.00 -19.76
N ILE A 29 2.87 -2.13 -19.28
CA ILE A 29 2.18 -1.04 -18.59
C ILE A 29 2.71 -0.97 -17.16
N LEU A 30 3.63 -0.04 -16.92
CA LEU A 30 4.19 0.20 -15.60
C LEU A 30 3.19 0.94 -14.69
N PRO A 31 3.22 0.72 -13.36
CA PRO A 31 2.42 1.48 -12.42
C PRO A 31 2.64 2.99 -12.59
N PRO A 32 1.63 3.83 -12.30
CA PRO A 32 1.75 5.27 -12.45
C PRO A 32 2.83 5.83 -11.54
N GLU A 33 3.43 6.96 -11.94
CA GLU A 33 4.25 7.74 -11.03
C GLU A 33 3.41 8.21 -9.84
N ARG A 34 3.97 8.08 -8.63
CA ARG A 34 3.33 8.50 -7.39
C ARG A 34 4.28 9.41 -6.62
N ASP A 35 3.74 10.30 -5.79
CA ASP A 35 4.58 11.15 -4.96
C ASP A 35 5.13 10.34 -3.76
N ALA A 36 6.43 10.07 -3.76
CA ALA A 36 7.11 9.36 -2.68
C ALA A 36 6.90 10.02 -1.30
N ARG A 37 6.69 11.34 -1.23
CA ARG A 37 6.42 12.05 0.03
C ARG A 37 5.09 11.63 0.64
N VAL A 38 4.07 11.35 -0.19
CA VAL A 38 2.76 10.89 0.27
C VAL A 38 2.89 9.49 0.88
N TRP A 39 3.62 8.60 0.21
CA TRP A 39 3.88 7.24 0.71
C TRP A 39 4.71 7.24 2.00
N ALA A 40 5.75 8.06 2.07
CA ALA A 40 6.56 8.20 3.28
C ALA A 40 5.75 8.73 4.48
N ARG A 41 4.77 9.62 4.25
CA ARG A 41 3.83 10.04 5.30
C ARG A 41 2.93 8.90 5.76
N MET A 42 2.44 8.08 4.83
CA MET A 42 1.60 6.92 5.16
C MET A 42 2.36 5.88 6.01
N VAL A 43 3.62 5.60 5.67
CA VAL A 43 4.51 4.73 6.48
C VAL A 43 4.60 5.22 7.92
N ARG A 44 4.77 6.53 8.14
CA ARG A 44 4.85 7.09 9.50
C ARG A 44 3.56 6.89 10.29
N VAL A 45 2.41 7.12 9.66
CA VAL A 45 1.11 6.89 10.32
C VAL A 45 0.95 5.43 10.72
N MET A 46 1.30 4.49 9.82
CA MET A 46 1.26 3.05 10.12
C MET A 46 2.30 2.60 11.15
N PHE A 47 3.42 3.30 11.30
CA PHE A 47 4.44 2.98 12.30
C PHE A 47 4.03 3.43 13.71
N PHE A 48 3.50 4.65 13.85
CA PHE A 48 3.25 5.25 15.15
C PHE A 48 1.91 4.87 15.78
N THR A 49 0.90 4.53 14.99
CA THR A 49 -0.48 4.37 15.51
C THR A 49 -0.76 2.97 16.06
N PRO A 50 -0.39 1.86 15.37
CA PRO A 50 -0.67 0.50 15.84
C PRO A 50 0.38 -0.06 16.81
N GLY A 51 1.66 0.27 16.60
CA GLY A 51 2.77 -0.21 17.44
C GLY A 51 2.69 0.30 18.89
N PHE A 52 2.22 1.53 19.09
CA PHE A 52 2.02 2.10 20.43
C PHE A 52 0.83 1.43 21.14
N VAL A 53 -0.23 1.13 20.40
CA VAL A 53 -1.39 0.39 20.93
C VAL A 53 -1.00 -1.03 21.33
N ALA A 54 -0.24 -1.76 20.51
CA ALA A 54 0.25 -3.11 20.85
C ALA A 54 1.17 -3.12 22.08
N LEU A 55 2.07 -2.13 22.23
CA LEU A 55 2.97 -2.02 23.39
C LEU A 55 2.26 -1.74 24.71
N LEU A 56 1.20 -0.90 24.69
CA LEU A 56 0.37 -0.67 25.87
C LEU A 56 -0.40 -1.94 26.29
N LEU A 57 -0.62 -2.83 25.34
CA LEU A 57 -1.51 -3.97 25.43
C LEU A 57 -0.81 -5.28 25.84
N ILE A 58 0.42 -5.53 25.40
CA ILE A 58 1.25 -6.68 25.88
C ILE A 58 1.47 -6.62 27.40
N LYS A 59 1.49 -5.42 27.99
CA LYS A 59 1.66 -5.23 29.44
C LYS A 59 0.46 -5.73 30.27
N ALA A 60 -0.67 -6.08 29.62
CA ALA A 60 -1.93 -6.48 30.25
C ALA A 60 -2.06 -7.99 30.54
N GLY A 61 -1.32 -8.86 29.85
CA GLY A 61 -1.35 -10.31 30.07
C GLY A 61 -2.66 -11.04 29.68
N GLU A 62 -3.37 -10.54 28.67
CA GLU A 62 -4.69 -11.05 28.21
C GLU A 62 -4.57 -12.20 27.16
N PRO A 63 -5.65 -12.96 26.85
CA PRO A 63 -5.61 -14.36 26.40
C PRO A 63 -5.09 -14.59 24.97
N ALA A 64 -5.03 -15.85 24.52
CA ALA A 64 -4.36 -16.29 23.29
C ALA A 64 -4.79 -15.58 21.97
N SER A 65 -6.05 -15.16 21.84
CA SER A 65 -6.56 -14.36 20.70
C SER A 65 -5.82 -13.03 20.54
N PHE A 66 -5.49 -12.42 21.66
CA PHE A 66 -4.74 -11.17 21.72
C PHE A 66 -3.34 -11.33 21.13
N GLY A 67 -2.72 -12.50 21.34
CA GLY A 67 -1.42 -12.83 20.78
C GLY A 67 -1.41 -12.75 19.25
N ILE A 68 -2.40 -13.33 18.58
CA ILE A 68 -2.50 -13.33 17.11
C ILE A 68 -2.67 -11.91 16.57
N ALA A 69 -3.55 -11.11 17.17
CA ALA A 69 -3.77 -9.72 16.76
C ALA A 69 -2.50 -8.87 16.96
N VAL A 70 -1.80 -9.04 18.08
CA VAL A 70 -0.54 -8.35 18.36
C VAL A 70 0.56 -8.76 17.38
N GLU A 71 0.72 -10.06 17.09
CA GLU A 71 1.67 -10.56 16.09
C GLU A 71 1.43 -9.92 14.72
N LEU A 72 0.17 -9.80 14.30
CA LEU A 72 -0.20 -9.14 13.05
C LEU A 72 0.06 -7.63 13.06
N LEU A 73 -0.15 -6.95 14.19
CA LEU A 73 0.22 -5.54 14.33
C LEU A 73 1.72 -5.32 14.25
N ILE A 74 2.51 -6.17 14.92
CA ILE A 74 3.98 -6.11 14.86
C ILE A 74 4.45 -6.38 13.44
N LEU A 75 3.91 -7.40 12.77
CA LEU A 75 4.19 -7.68 11.37
C LEU A 75 3.88 -6.47 10.49
N SER A 76 2.70 -5.85 10.66
CA SER A 76 2.30 -4.66 9.91
C SER A 76 3.26 -3.49 10.11
N CYS A 77 3.72 -3.25 11.33
CA CYS A 77 4.68 -2.19 11.64
C CYS A 77 6.06 -2.49 11.03
N ALA A 78 6.56 -3.71 11.17
CA ALA A 78 7.84 -4.12 10.63
C ALA A 78 7.87 -4.01 9.09
N THR A 79 6.80 -4.43 8.43
CA THR A 79 6.68 -4.36 6.96
C THR A 79 6.52 -2.92 6.48
N ALA A 80 5.87 -2.04 7.25
CA ALA A 80 5.83 -0.61 6.96
C ALA A 80 7.24 0.02 6.98
N VAL A 81 8.09 -0.36 7.93
CA VAL A 81 9.50 0.10 7.98
C VAL A 81 10.25 -0.36 6.74
N VAL A 82 10.16 -1.64 6.39
CA VAL A 82 10.79 -2.19 5.19
C VAL A 82 10.29 -1.48 3.94
N ALA A 83 8.98 -1.25 3.80
CA ALA A 83 8.44 -0.48 2.70
C ALA A 83 8.95 0.97 2.67
N GLY A 84 9.15 1.59 3.83
CA GLY A 84 9.79 2.90 3.93
C GLY A 84 11.20 2.93 3.35
N LEU A 85 11.98 1.86 3.52
CA LEU A 85 13.31 1.73 2.90
C LEU A 85 13.21 1.68 1.38
N PHE A 86 12.27 0.90 0.85
CA PHE A 86 11.96 0.86 -0.59
C PHE A 86 11.59 2.26 -1.10
N VAL A 87 10.60 2.92 -0.48
CA VAL A 87 10.16 4.28 -0.88
C VAL A 87 11.30 5.29 -0.80
N GLY A 88 12.15 5.20 0.24
CA GLY A 88 13.29 6.10 0.44
C GLY A 88 14.42 5.90 -0.57
N SER A 89 14.53 4.71 -1.16
CA SER A 89 15.51 4.41 -2.21
C SER A 89 15.08 4.86 -3.63
N GLN A 90 13.90 5.50 -3.76
CA GLN A 90 13.41 5.95 -5.05
C GLN A 90 14.34 6.98 -5.69
N SER A 91 14.83 6.64 -6.87
CA SER A 91 15.56 7.55 -7.74
C SER A 91 15.12 7.32 -9.18
N ASP A 92 14.78 8.41 -9.87
CA ASP A 92 14.42 8.42 -11.30
C ASP A 92 15.30 9.42 -12.09
N GLY A 93 16.46 9.77 -11.52
CA GLY A 93 17.44 10.65 -12.15
C GLY A 93 18.25 9.95 -13.24
N ALA A 94 18.97 10.74 -14.05
CA ALA A 94 19.94 10.19 -15.00
C ALA A 94 20.99 9.35 -14.26
N GLY A 95 21.22 8.12 -14.72
CA GLY A 95 22.13 7.17 -14.08
C GLY A 95 21.52 6.37 -12.92
N ALA A 96 20.23 6.53 -12.60
CA ALA A 96 19.54 5.64 -11.69
C ALA A 96 19.45 4.23 -12.28
N ASP A 97 19.80 3.22 -11.47
CA ASP A 97 19.69 1.82 -11.87
C ASP A 97 18.23 1.36 -11.83
N HIS A 98 17.92 0.27 -12.52
CA HIS A 98 16.52 -0.22 -12.64
C HIS A 98 15.88 -0.53 -11.28
N SER A 99 16.65 -0.91 -10.25
CA SER A 99 16.08 -1.23 -8.94
C SER A 99 15.60 0.01 -8.19
N SER A 100 16.34 1.11 -8.27
CA SER A 100 15.96 2.38 -7.66
C SER A 100 14.68 2.97 -8.27
N ARG A 101 14.45 2.75 -9.57
CA ARG A 101 13.28 3.28 -10.31
C ARG A 101 11.97 2.58 -9.97
N VAL A 102 12.02 1.31 -9.56
CA VAL A 102 10.84 0.51 -9.16
C VAL A 102 10.61 0.48 -7.65
N SER A 103 11.49 1.10 -6.88
CA SER A 103 11.50 0.96 -5.43
C SER A 103 10.25 1.54 -4.77
N LEU A 104 9.70 2.64 -5.28
CA LEU A 104 8.43 3.22 -4.84
C LEU A 104 7.26 2.27 -5.05
N TRP A 105 7.14 1.63 -6.22
CA TRP A 105 6.07 0.66 -6.49
C TRP A 105 6.24 -0.61 -5.67
N SER A 106 7.49 -1.04 -5.47
CA SER A 106 7.82 -2.19 -4.63
C SER A 106 7.43 -1.92 -3.17
N GLY A 107 7.77 -0.74 -2.63
CA GLY A 107 7.37 -0.31 -1.29
C GLY A 107 5.86 -0.15 -1.15
N SER A 108 5.19 0.39 -2.18
CA SER A 108 3.72 0.47 -2.24
C SER A 108 3.08 -0.92 -2.15
N LEU A 109 3.58 -1.90 -2.91
CA LEU A 109 3.09 -3.27 -2.88
C LEU A 109 3.29 -3.93 -1.51
N VAL A 110 4.44 -3.71 -0.86
CA VAL A 110 4.71 -4.18 0.51
C VAL A 110 3.72 -3.54 1.49
N LEU A 111 3.47 -2.23 1.41
CA LEU A 111 2.49 -1.57 2.27
C LEU A 111 1.09 -2.14 2.08
N GLU A 112 0.64 -2.25 0.83
CA GLU A 112 -0.70 -2.70 0.50
C GLU A 112 -0.97 -4.12 1.04
N LEU A 113 -0.07 -5.07 0.82
CA LEU A 113 -0.33 -6.50 1.08
C LEU A 113 0.25 -7.02 2.40
N MET A 114 1.37 -6.47 2.86
CA MET A 114 2.08 -6.98 4.05
C MET A 114 1.97 -6.03 5.24
N SER A 115 1.48 -4.80 5.05
CA SER A 115 1.23 -3.87 6.16
C SER A 115 -0.26 -3.66 6.39
N VAL A 116 -1.00 -3.19 5.38
CA VAL A 116 -2.43 -2.84 5.52
C VAL A 116 -3.28 -4.08 5.76
N VAL A 117 -3.07 -5.18 5.03
CA VAL A 117 -3.86 -6.41 5.22
C VAL A 117 -3.72 -6.97 6.64
N PRO A 118 -2.51 -7.25 7.17
CA PRO A 118 -2.36 -7.71 8.56
C PRO A 118 -2.96 -6.74 9.58
N PHE A 119 -2.82 -5.43 9.35
CA PHE A 119 -3.44 -4.42 10.21
C PHE A 119 -4.96 -4.54 10.23
N LEU A 120 -5.60 -4.64 9.06
CA LEU A 120 -7.04 -4.81 8.94
C LEU A 120 -7.54 -6.14 9.52
N CYS A 121 -6.71 -7.19 9.53
CA CYS A 121 -7.01 -8.44 10.23
C CYS A 121 -6.96 -8.30 11.75
N ALA A 122 -6.00 -7.52 12.27
CA ALA A 122 -5.76 -7.39 13.70
C ALA A 122 -6.73 -6.44 14.41
N VAL A 123 -7.21 -5.41 13.70
CA VAL A 123 -8.01 -4.34 14.30
C VAL A 123 -9.35 -4.84 14.88
N PRO A 124 -10.17 -5.63 14.16
CA PRO A 124 -11.43 -6.13 14.71
C PRO A 124 -11.29 -6.98 15.98
N PRO A 125 -10.43 -8.03 16.03
CA PRO A 125 -10.26 -8.81 17.25
C PRO A 125 -9.67 -7.98 18.39
N LEU A 126 -8.73 -7.07 18.10
CA LEU A 126 -8.17 -6.19 19.12
C LEU A 126 -9.22 -5.24 19.73
N PHE A 127 -10.13 -4.70 18.92
CA PHE A 127 -11.22 -3.86 19.42
C PHE A 127 -12.22 -4.67 20.25
N HIS A 128 -12.52 -5.90 19.83
CA HIS A 128 -13.40 -6.79 20.58
C HIS A 128 -12.81 -7.15 21.96
N GLU A 129 -11.55 -7.54 22.02
CA GLU A 129 -10.85 -7.84 23.28
C GLU A 129 -10.74 -6.61 24.16
N LEU A 130 -10.40 -5.44 23.61
CA LEU A 130 -10.37 -4.17 24.35
C LEU A 130 -11.71 -3.83 25.00
N ALA A 131 -12.83 -4.00 24.28
CA ALA A 131 -14.15 -3.73 24.82
C ALA A 131 -14.51 -4.61 26.02
N HIS A 132 -13.93 -5.81 26.09
CA HIS A 132 -14.18 -6.80 27.14
C HIS A 132 -13.00 -6.96 28.11
N SER A 133 -11.98 -6.09 27.99
CA SER A 133 -10.74 -6.18 28.75
C SER A 133 -10.96 -5.80 30.21
N LYS A 134 -10.44 -6.62 31.13
CA LYS A 134 -10.51 -6.33 32.57
C LYS A 134 -9.66 -5.12 32.94
N LEU A 135 -8.66 -4.77 32.14
CA LEU A 135 -7.74 -3.67 32.42
C LEU A 135 -8.45 -2.31 32.34
N LEU A 136 -9.31 -2.10 31.35
CA LEU A 136 -10.09 -0.86 31.20
C LEU A 136 -11.18 -0.73 32.27
N HIS A 137 -11.83 -1.85 32.61
CA HIS A 137 -12.97 -1.85 33.53
C HIS A 137 -12.59 -1.90 35.01
N ALA A 138 -11.42 -2.46 35.36
CA ALA A 138 -10.92 -2.47 36.75
C ALA A 138 -10.49 -1.07 37.23
N ALA A 139 -10.14 -0.15 36.32
CA ALA A 139 -9.71 1.21 36.65
C ALA A 139 -10.89 2.16 36.95
N ALA A 140 -12.14 1.77 36.65
CA ALA A 140 -13.34 2.57 36.88
C ALA A 140 -14.49 1.71 37.47
N PRO A 141 -14.40 1.33 38.75
CA PRO A 141 -15.45 0.54 39.41
C PRO A 141 -16.78 1.30 39.39
N GLY A 142 -17.74 0.79 38.62
CA GLY A 142 -19.05 1.43 38.37
C GLY A 142 -19.29 1.81 36.91
N ALA A 143 -18.31 1.66 36.02
CA ALA A 143 -18.54 1.74 34.58
C ALA A 143 -19.49 0.62 34.14
N ILE A 144 -20.51 0.97 33.37
CA ILE A 144 -21.46 0.02 32.81
C ILE A 144 -20.87 -0.51 31.50
N ASP A 145 -20.72 -1.83 31.39
CA ASP A 145 -20.42 -2.49 30.12
C ASP A 145 -21.58 -2.24 29.15
N VAL A 146 -21.40 -1.27 28.26
CA VAL A 146 -22.35 -1.04 27.17
C VAL A 146 -22.09 -2.10 26.12
N THR A 147 -23.02 -3.04 25.96
CA THR A 147 -22.98 -4.01 24.86
C THR A 147 -22.94 -3.26 23.52
N LEU A 148 -21.81 -3.30 22.82
CA LEU A 148 -21.64 -2.57 21.55
C LEU A 148 -22.53 -3.12 20.42
N GLY A 149 -23.02 -4.35 20.55
CA GLY A 149 -23.95 -4.95 19.58
C GLY A 149 -23.40 -4.92 18.16
N ALA A 150 -24.18 -4.43 17.19
CA ALA A 150 -23.75 -4.34 15.80
C ALA A 150 -22.56 -3.40 15.56
N SER A 151 -22.27 -2.47 16.49
CA SER A 151 -21.13 -1.56 16.36
C SER A 151 -19.78 -2.27 16.46
N GLU A 152 -19.73 -3.51 16.96
CA GLU A 152 -18.52 -4.35 16.93
C GLU A 152 -18.06 -4.70 15.50
N LEU A 153 -18.94 -4.56 14.51
CA LEU A 153 -18.61 -4.80 13.10
C LEU A 153 -17.94 -3.59 12.43
N LEU A 154 -18.01 -2.40 13.03
CA LEU A 154 -17.46 -1.17 12.44
C LEU A 154 -15.97 -1.30 12.06
N PRO A 155 -15.10 -1.91 12.88
CA PRO A 155 -13.71 -2.07 12.48
C PRO A 155 -13.52 -3.07 11.33
N ALA A 156 -14.37 -4.09 11.22
CA ALA A 156 -14.35 -5.04 10.10
C ALA A 156 -14.78 -4.38 8.77
N MET A 157 -15.65 -3.37 8.83
CA MET A 157 -16.06 -2.61 7.63
C MET A 157 -14.91 -1.85 6.97
N ALA A 158 -13.79 -1.61 7.68
CA ALA A 158 -12.59 -0.98 7.12
C ALA A 158 -11.93 -1.84 6.01
N VAL A 159 -12.24 -3.13 5.93
CA VAL A 159 -11.80 -4.00 4.83
C VAL A 159 -12.46 -3.61 3.51
N LEU A 160 -13.71 -3.13 3.51
CA LEU A 160 -14.44 -2.86 2.26
C LEU A 160 -13.81 -1.73 1.41
N PRO A 161 -13.44 -0.56 1.97
CA PRO A 161 -12.71 0.45 1.22
C PRO A 161 -11.39 -0.07 0.62
N PHE A 162 -10.67 -0.92 1.34
CA PHE A 162 -9.44 -1.55 0.82
C PHE A 162 -9.74 -2.50 -0.35
N MET A 163 -10.80 -3.29 -0.25
CA MET A 163 -11.22 -4.18 -1.33
C MET A 163 -11.67 -3.40 -2.56
N LEU A 164 -12.41 -2.30 -2.39
CA LEU A 164 -12.78 -1.40 -3.48
C LEU A 164 -11.53 -0.82 -4.16
N TYR A 165 -10.56 -0.36 -3.37
CA TYR A 165 -9.28 0.14 -3.86
C TYR A 165 -8.54 -0.92 -4.72
N GLN A 166 -8.42 -2.16 -4.22
CA GLN A 166 -7.71 -3.23 -4.93
C GLN A 166 -8.45 -3.70 -6.20
N LEU A 167 -9.77 -3.91 -6.11
CA LEU A 167 -10.57 -4.47 -7.20
C LEU A 167 -10.89 -3.45 -8.30
N ALA A 168 -10.96 -2.15 -7.97
CA ALA A 168 -11.09 -1.08 -8.97
C ALA A 168 -9.78 -0.83 -9.75
N GLY A 169 -8.69 -1.53 -9.42
CA GLY A 169 -7.43 -1.48 -10.16
C GLY A 169 -6.49 -0.36 -9.73
N PHE A 170 -6.73 0.29 -8.58
CA PHE A 170 -5.81 1.30 -8.04
C PHE A 170 -4.58 0.69 -7.36
N GLY A 171 -4.72 -0.54 -6.85
CA GLY A 171 -3.66 -1.30 -6.20
C GLY A 171 -2.52 -1.65 -7.14
N THR A 172 -1.31 -1.75 -6.60
CA THR A 172 -0.09 -2.02 -7.37
C THR A 172 -0.12 -3.41 -8.00
N LEU A 173 -0.79 -4.38 -7.35
CA LEU A 173 -0.96 -5.75 -7.85
C LEU A 173 -1.65 -5.80 -9.23
N HIS A 174 -2.52 -4.84 -9.55
CA HIS A 174 -3.24 -4.76 -10.83
C HIS A 174 -2.31 -4.68 -12.04
N TYR A 175 -1.13 -4.09 -11.88
CA TYR A 175 -0.15 -3.91 -12.95
C TYR A 175 0.80 -5.11 -13.11
N ILE A 176 0.82 -6.00 -12.12
CA ILE A 176 1.81 -7.08 -11.99
C ILE A 176 1.26 -8.39 -12.55
N VAL A 177 -0.03 -8.65 -12.35
CA VAL A 177 -0.72 -9.88 -12.74
C VAL A 177 -1.91 -9.60 -13.64
N SER A 178 -2.46 -10.63 -14.29
CA SER A 178 -3.68 -10.47 -15.09
C SER A 178 -4.87 -10.05 -14.21
N LYS A 179 -5.86 -9.37 -14.80
CA LYS A 179 -7.07 -8.92 -14.09
C LYS A 179 -7.76 -10.05 -13.32
N THR A 180 -7.88 -11.23 -13.94
CA THR A 180 -8.47 -12.43 -13.31
C THR A 180 -7.66 -12.89 -12.11
N THR A 181 -6.32 -12.93 -12.23
CA THR A 181 -5.44 -13.33 -11.13
C THR A 181 -5.53 -12.33 -9.98
N ASN A 182 -5.53 -11.01 -10.29
CA ASN A 182 -5.71 -9.97 -9.29
C ASN A 182 -7.03 -10.14 -8.54
N MET A 183 -8.12 -10.43 -9.27
CA MET A 183 -9.44 -10.69 -8.67
C MET A 183 -9.40 -11.90 -7.75
N ILE A 184 -8.81 -13.02 -8.20
CA ILE A 184 -8.70 -14.26 -7.40
C ILE A 184 -7.91 -14.00 -6.11
N ILE A 185 -6.74 -13.37 -6.19
CA ILE A 185 -5.90 -13.09 -5.02
C ILE A 185 -6.65 -12.22 -4.00
N ASN A 186 -7.30 -11.15 -4.46
CA ASN A 186 -8.03 -10.24 -3.59
C ASN A 186 -9.27 -10.91 -2.97
N LEU A 187 -10.05 -11.67 -3.73
CA LEU A 187 -11.20 -12.41 -3.20
C LEU A 187 -10.79 -13.51 -2.23
N ALA A 188 -9.68 -14.21 -2.50
CA ALA A 188 -9.11 -15.19 -1.58
C ALA A 188 -8.66 -14.52 -0.28
N ALA A 189 -7.96 -13.38 -0.36
CA ALA A 189 -7.57 -12.60 0.82
C ALA A 189 -8.80 -12.16 1.63
N LEU A 190 -9.83 -11.60 0.98
CA LEU A 190 -11.08 -11.22 1.63
C LEU A 190 -11.75 -12.42 2.33
N GLY A 191 -11.83 -13.55 1.65
CA GLY A 191 -12.41 -14.79 2.21
C GLY A 191 -11.66 -15.26 3.46
N LEU A 192 -10.32 -15.24 3.42
CA LEU A 192 -9.48 -15.60 4.57
C LEU A 192 -9.64 -14.62 5.73
N ILE A 193 -9.73 -13.31 5.46
CA ILE A 193 -9.97 -12.29 6.49
C ILE A 193 -11.32 -12.52 7.17
N ILE A 194 -12.39 -12.71 6.39
CA ILE A 194 -13.74 -12.94 6.93
C ILE A 194 -13.79 -14.26 7.70
N ALA A 195 -13.19 -15.34 7.16
CA ALA A 195 -13.18 -16.63 7.82
C ALA A 195 -12.39 -16.61 9.14
N ALA A 196 -11.23 -15.93 9.16
CA ALA A 196 -10.45 -15.74 10.38
C ALA A 196 -11.22 -14.93 11.42
N TYR A 197 -11.91 -13.87 10.99
CA TYR A 197 -12.78 -13.08 11.86
C TYR A 197 -13.93 -13.91 12.46
N VAL A 198 -14.61 -14.72 11.64
CA VAL A 198 -15.68 -15.61 12.13
C VAL A 198 -15.11 -16.66 13.09
N ALA A 199 -13.95 -17.24 12.79
CA ALA A 199 -13.28 -18.20 13.68
C ALA A 199 -12.94 -17.56 15.04
N ASN A 200 -12.43 -16.33 15.04
CA ASN A 200 -12.17 -15.56 16.26
C ASN A 200 -13.46 -15.36 17.09
N ARG A 201 -14.56 -14.96 16.44
CA ARG A 201 -15.88 -14.78 17.10
C ARG A 201 -16.47 -16.06 17.67
N LEU A 202 -16.10 -17.21 17.12
CA LEU A 202 -16.49 -18.52 17.61
C LEU A 202 -15.48 -19.11 18.61
N ALA A 203 -14.48 -18.32 19.04
CA ALA A 203 -13.37 -18.76 19.90
C ALA A 203 -12.59 -19.97 19.37
N SER A 204 -12.57 -20.15 18.04
CA SER A 204 -11.86 -21.22 17.35
C SER A 204 -10.46 -20.76 16.92
N TYR A 205 -9.59 -20.53 17.92
CA TYR A 205 -8.29 -19.87 17.72
C TYR A 205 -7.30 -20.67 16.86
N ASP A 206 -7.40 -22.00 16.85
CA ASP A 206 -6.58 -22.83 15.96
C ASP A 206 -6.90 -22.57 14.48
N HIS A 207 -8.18 -22.42 14.15
CA HIS A 207 -8.62 -22.13 12.79
C HIS A 207 -8.27 -20.68 12.41
N GLU A 208 -8.46 -19.72 13.32
CA GLU A 208 -8.02 -18.34 13.12
C GLU A 208 -6.53 -18.29 12.78
N ARG A 209 -5.69 -18.92 13.62
CA ARG A 209 -4.24 -18.98 13.42
C ARG A 209 -3.86 -19.60 12.09
N MET A 210 -4.50 -20.71 11.71
CA MET A 210 -4.24 -21.37 10.43
C MET A 210 -4.60 -20.47 9.25
N LEU A 211 -5.78 -19.84 9.28
CA LEU A 211 -6.29 -18.97 8.20
C LEU A 211 -5.45 -17.71 8.05
N VAL A 212 -5.08 -17.08 9.16
CA VAL A 212 -4.19 -15.92 9.20
C VAL A 212 -2.79 -16.29 8.70
N GLY A 213 -2.23 -17.41 9.16
CA GLY A 213 -0.94 -17.90 8.70
C GLY A 213 -0.92 -18.15 7.18
N LEU A 214 -1.97 -18.79 6.66
CA LEU A 214 -2.14 -19.00 5.22
C LEU A 214 -2.24 -17.67 4.46
N LEU A 215 -3.00 -16.70 4.96
CA LEU A 215 -3.12 -15.37 4.37
C LEU A 215 -1.75 -14.68 4.27
N VAL A 216 -0.97 -14.68 5.36
CA VAL A 216 0.37 -14.08 5.38
C VAL A 216 1.30 -14.74 4.37
N VAL A 217 1.28 -16.07 4.26
CA VAL A 217 2.10 -16.79 3.26
C VAL A 217 1.72 -16.42 1.83
N ILE A 218 0.43 -16.33 1.52
CA ILE A 218 -0.04 -15.92 0.20
C ILE A 218 0.39 -14.49 -0.11
N MET A 219 0.23 -13.56 0.84
CA MET A 219 0.63 -12.15 0.66
C MET A 219 2.14 -12.01 0.49
N ALA A 220 2.95 -12.68 1.33
CA ALA A 220 4.41 -12.65 1.23
C ALA A 220 4.90 -13.18 -0.12
N THR A 221 4.34 -14.29 -0.59
CA THR A 221 4.66 -14.87 -1.90
C THR A 221 4.26 -13.92 -3.04
N THR A 222 3.09 -13.29 -2.94
CA THR A 222 2.59 -12.32 -3.94
C THR A 222 3.48 -11.09 -4.00
N VAL A 223 3.88 -10.54 -2.85
CA VAL A 223 4.81 -9.40 -2.78
C VAL A 223 6.17 -9.78 -3.38
N PHE A 224 6.74 -10.92 -2.99
CA PHE A 224 8.03 -11.37 -3.51
C PHE A 224 8.01 -11.50 -5.04
N TYR A 225 7.01 -12.20 -5.57
CA TYR A 225 6.80 -12.30 -7.02
C TYR A 225 6.64 -10.92 -7.66
N GLY A 226 5.84 -10.05 -7.05
CA GLY A 226 5.55 -8.73 -7.58
C GLY A 226 6.75 -7.81 -7.66
N VAL A 227 7.62 -7.79 -6.65
CA VAL A 227 8.87 -7.02 -6.67
C VAL A 227 9.78 -7.48 -7.82
N LEU A 228 9.96 -8.80 -7.98
CA LEU A 228 10.76 -9.34 -9.08
C LEU A 228 10.15 -9.04 -10.45
N LYS A 229 8.82 -9.12 -10.55
CA LYS A 229 8.11 -8.84 -11.80
C LYS A 229 8.20 -7.36 -12.18
N LEU A 230 8.06 -6.44 -11.22
CA LEU A 230 8.23 -5.00 -11.44
C LEU A 230 9.63 -4.69 -11.98
N LYS A 231 10.67 -5.29 -11.39
CA LYS A 231 12.05 -5.14 -11.87
C LYS A 231 12.19 -5.56 -13.33
N ARG A 232 11.70 -6.75 -13.69
CA ARG A 232 11.73 -7.25 -15.09
C ARG A 232 10.94 -6.36 -16.04
N MET A 233 9.78 -5.88 -15.61
CA MET A 233 8.97 -4.96 -16.42
C MET A 233 9.70 -3.66 -16.69
N GLN A 234 10.40 -3.11 -15.71
CA GLN A 234 11.21 -1.90 -15.88
C GLN A 234 12.38 -2.14 -16.83
N GLU A 235 13.10 -3.25 -16.69
CA GLU A 235 14.20 -3.63 -17.59
C GLU A 235 13.72 -3.77 -19.05
N THR A 236 12.59 -4.45 -19.27
CA THR A 236 11.99 -4.58 -20.61
C THR A 236 11.51 -3.23 -21.15
N TYR A 237 10.95 -2.38 -20.28
CA TYR A 237 10.52 -1.05 -20.65
C TYR A 237 11.72 -0.21 -21.11
N ASP A 238 12.77 -0.12 -20.30
CA ASP A 238 13.95 0.69 -20.58
C ASP A 238 14.72 0.20 -21.81
N ALA A 239 14.79 -1.11 -22.04
CA ALA A 239 15.46 -1.69 -23.21
C ALA A 239 14.78 -1.34 -24.54
N ASN A 240 13.45 -1.22 -24.54
CA ASN A 240 12.64 -1.05 -25.75
C ASN A 240 11.99 0.33 -25.86
N CYS A 241 12.19 1.21 -24.88
CA CYS A 241 11.62 2.55 -24.89
C CYS A 241 12.26 3.39 -26.01
N PRO A 242 11.46 3.99 -26.91
CA PRO A 242 12.01 4.86 -27.94
C PRO A 242 12.73 6.05 -27.31
N LEU A 243 13.96 6.30 -27.76
CA LEU A 243 14.74 7.46 -27.34
C LEU A 243 13.94 8.73 -27.60
N LYS A 244 13.66 9.47 -26.53
CA LYS A 244 13.04 10.80 -26.64
C LYS A 244 14.06 11.71 -27.31
N GLU A 245 13.70 12.33 -28.43
CA GLU A 245 14.56 13.37 -29.03
C GLU A 245 14.87 14.43 -27.96
N PRO A 246 16.14 14.83 -27.79
CA PRO A 246 16.50 15.81 -26.77
C PRO A 246 15.75 17.10 -27.07
N SER A 247 14.98 17.57 -26.10
CA SER A 247 14.37 18.90 -26.20
C SER A 247 15.46 19.94 -26.41
N PRO A 248 15.29 20.91 -27.32
CA PRO A 248 16.26 21.99 -27.49
C PRO A 248 16.49 22.68 -26.13
N PRO A 249 17.72 23.18 -25.88
CA PRO A 249 18.07 23.80 -24.61
C PRO A 249 17.02 24.86 -24.25
N LYS A 250 16.52 24.84 -23.02
CA LYS A 250 15.69 25.94 -22.51
C LYS A 250 16.52 27.22 -22.64
N GLU A 251 16.14 28.11 -23.54
CA GLU A 251 16.73 29.44 -23.62
C GLU A 251 16.65 30.08 -22.23
N ALA A 252 17.80 30.53 -21.73
CA ALA A 252 17.91 31.19 -20.46
C ALA A 252 16.99 32.42 -20.47
N LYS A 253 16.08 32.48 -19.49
CA LYS A 253 15.26 33.68 -19.28
C LYS A 253 16.22 34.88 -19.11
N PRO A 254 16.04 35.99 -19.86
CA PRO A 254 16.81 37.19 -19.60
C PRO A 254 16.54 37.67 -18.18
N ALA A 255 17.61 37.99 -17.46
CA ALA A 255 17.54 38.54 -16.11
C ALA A 255 16.85 39.91 -16.16
N GLU A 256 15.62 39.97 -15.67
CA GLU A 256 14.88 41.21 -15.52
C GLU A 256 15.30 41.90 -14.21
N GLY A 257 15.85 43.12 -14.33
CA GLY A 257 15.88 44.09 -13.24
C GLY A 257 17.23 44.35 -12.59
N ALA A 258 18.18 44.93 -13.34
CA ALA A 258 19.18 45.81 -12.75
C ALA A 258 18.46 47.01 -12.11
N LYS A 259 18.61 47.18 -10.79
CA LYS A 259 18.17 48.40 -10.09
C LYS A 259 19.07 49.54 -10.54
N VAL A 260 18.50 50.48 -11.29
CA VAL A 260 19.10 51.79 -11.56
C VAL A 260 18.91 52.63 -10.29
N ALA A 261 20.02 53.22 -9.83
CA ALA A 261 20.09 54.18 -8.73
C ALA A 261 19.57 55.56 -9.17
#